data_AF-A0AAU5MUY9-F1
#
_entry.id   AF-A0AAU5MUY9-F1
#
_cell.length_a   1.000
_cell.length_b   1.000
_cell.length_c   1.000
_cell.angle_alpha   90.00
_cell.angle_beta   90.00
_cell.angle_gamma   90.00
#
_symmetry.space_group_name_H-M   'P 1'
#
loop_
_entity.id
_entity.type
_entity.pdbx_description
1 polymer ?
#
loop_
_entity_poly.entity_id
_entity_poly.type
_entity_poly.pdbx_seq_one_letter_code
_entity_poly.pdbx_strand_id
1 'polypeptide(L)'
;MATPEAEELAALLKRLKGRSGRSYGVLAGRLHVSTSTLHRYCNGDAVPGEFAPMERFARLCGATADELVEVHRRWILADAARGRGRAEAAESEAPVAAQPAEPEPEPEPVRVEPEPAPPEPEPAPVEPEPDSVRVTPAPAPSSRWRRASARTRVLLAAAAVVALTVPTAVVIDRFKETGSDAAVDVPGGRSTGEGKGADAVSASASPHSPSPSAGASKSPSASATAGSATPSVRSSPSASRTTGGTESTAGRPPTVTISSYNWEEPCGQYYLLGQDPATVPPPPPPNSTRGWARALGGVDGGSMKLELTVQGTSQQAVVLNGLRVKALSQRAPVQQPAFSMGEGCGSGIEPQSFDIDLDDSRPALTPVAGKQGDEVVPAKDFPFRVSSSDVEVFDLDAHVEGHDVSWYLELDWSSGGRTGTLRIDDGGKPFRTSSIAGRTQYYYRYDTSVWEKR
;
A
#
# COMPACT_ATOMS: atom_id res chain seq x y z
N MET A 1 39.38 2.18 12.57
CA MET A 1 40.04 2.96 11.50
C MET A 1 39.04 3.18 10.38
N ALA A 2 39.15 4.25 9.59
CA ALA A 2 38.50 4.28 8.27
C ALA A 2 39.19 3.24 7.36
N THR A 3 38.45 2.64 6.43
CA THR A 3 39.04 1.77 5.39
C THR A 3 39.33 2.60 4.14
N PRO A 4 40.35 2.26 3.33
CA PRO A 4 40.66 3.04 2.13
C PRO A 4 39.49 3.12 1.14
N GLU A 5 38.63 2.09 1.08
CA GLU A 5 37.43 2.10 0.25
C GLU A 5 36.38 3.12 0.75
N ALA A 6 36.29 3.34 2.07
CA ALA A 6 35.44 4.36 2.66
C ALA A 6 35.99 5.78 2.42
N GLU A 7 37.32 5.95 2.42
CA GLU A 7 37.96 7.22 2.06
C GLU A 7 37.79 7.57 0.57
N GLU A 8 37.88 6.57 -0.33
CA GLU A 8 37.59 6.76 -1.76
C GLU A 8 36.15 7.20 -2.02
N LEU A 9 35.18 6.57 -1.33
CA LEU A 9 33.77 6.95 -1.38
C LEU A 9 33.58 8.39 -0.87
N ALA A 10 34.15 8.71 0.30
CA ALA A 10 34.11 10.04 0.90
C ALA A 10 34.73 11.12 -0.02
N ALA A 11 35.82 10.80 -0.71
CA ALA A 11 36.46 11.69 -1.67
C ALA A 11 35.57 12.00 -2.89
N LEU A 12 34.83 11.01 -3.40
CA LEU A 12 33.85 11.21 -4.48
C LEU A 12 32.68 12.09 -4.02
N LEU A 13 32.14 11.83 -2.83
CA LEU A 13 31.05 12.60 -2.24
C LEU A 13 31.46 14.06 -1.97
N LYS A 14 32.70 14.29 -1.49
CA LYS A 14 33.30 15.63 -1.36
C LYS A 14 33.40 16.37 -2.69
N ARG A 15 33.75 15.71 -3.80
CA ARG A 15 33.78 16.33 -5.14
C ARG A 15 32.38 16.74 -5.62
N LEU A 16 31.40 15.85 -5.50
CA LEU A 16 30.00 16.14 -5.85
C LEU A 16 29.43 17.30 -5.00
N LYS A 17 29.66 17.27 -3.68
CA LYS A 17 29.26 18.35 -2.76
C LYS A 17 29.92 19.67 -3.12
N GLY A 18 31.21 19.67 -3.46
CA GLY A 18 31.96 20.85 -3.91
C GLY A 18 31.32 21.49 -5.15
N ARG A 19 31.01 20.69 -6.17
CA ARG A 19 30.35 21.15 -7.40
C ARG A 19 28.93 21.69 -7.16
N SER A 20 28.21 21.14 -6.18
CA SER A 20 26.81 21.54 -5.90
C SER A 20 26.65 22.94 -5.30
N GLY A 21 27.72 23.53 -4.74
CA GLY A 21 27.68 24.81 -3.99
C GLY A 21 26.90 24.78 -2.66
N ARG A 22 26.26 23.66 -2.28
CA ARG A 22 25.36 23.56 -1.13
C ARG A 22 26.13 23.39 0.18
N SER A 23 25.58 23.90 1.28
CA SER A 23 26.10 23.66 2.63
C SER A 23 25.70 22.28 3.16
N TYR A 24 26.45 21.72 4.10
CA TYR A 24 26.12 20.41 4.67
C TYR A 24 24.77 20.43 5.41
N GLY A 25 24.39 21.54 6.07
CA GLY A 25 23.07 21.67 6.71
C GLY A 25 21.91 21.65 5.71
N VAL A 26 22.04 22.30 4.55
CA VAL A 26 21.01 22.29 3.49
C VAL A 26 20.86 20.90 2.85
N LEU A 27 21.97 20.17 2.67
CA LEU A 27 21.94 18.79 2.19
C LEU A 27 21.35 17.84 3.25
N ALA A 28 21.78 17.96 4.51
CA ALA A 28 21.32 17.14 5.63
C ALA A 28 19.79 17.27 5.83
N GLY A 29 19.27 18.50 5.86
CA GLY A 29 17.84 18.77 6.00
C GLY A 29 16.99 18.20 4.85
N ARG A 30 17.49 18.21 3.60
CA ARG A 30 16.82 17.58 2.44
C ARG A 30 17.00 16.06 2.35
N LEU A 31 17.84 15.49 3.20
CA LEU A 31 18.12 14.05 3.27
C LEU A 31 17.52 13.38 4.52
N HIS A 32 16.92 14.19 5.40
CA HIS A 32 16.40 13.76 6.71
C HIS A 32 17.45 13.04 7.58
N VAL A 33 18.73 13.41 7.40
CA VAL A 33 19.86 12.95 8.24
C VAL A 33 20.42 14.11 9.04
N SER A 34 21.04 13.84 10.19
CA SER A 34 21.74 14.88 10.95
C SER A 34 22.99 15.37 10.23
N THR A 35 23.31 16.65 10.38
CA THR A 35 24.53 17.27 9.79
C THR A 35 25.80 16.54 10.21
N SER A 36 25.87 16.05 11.45
CA SER A 36 27.00 15.25 11.96
C SER A 36 27.13 13.91 11.23
N THR A 37 26.02 13.21 10.97
CA THR A 37 26.01 11.97 10.18
C THR A 37 26.48 12.22 8.75
N LEU A 38 26.01 13.29 8.11
CA LEU A 38 26.44 13.64 6.76
C LEU A 38 27.93 14.03 6.68
N HIS A 39 28.44 14.72 7.71
CA HIS A 39 29.87 15.01 7.82
C HIS A 39 30.70 13.72 7.91
N ARG A 40 30.29 12.74 8.72
CA ARG A 40 30.96 11.42 8.82
C ARG A 40 31.00 10.69 7.48
N TYR A 41 29.88 10.65 6.75
CA TYR A 41 29.81 10.06 5.40
C TYR A 41 30.73 10.77 4.39
N CYS A 42 30.83 12.10 4.46
CA CYS A 42 31.74 12.85 3.59
C CYS A 42 33.21 12.81 4.05
N ASN A 43 33.51 12.22 5.21
CA ASN A 43 34.87 12.04 5.73
C ASN A 43 35.41 10.61 5.59
N GLY A 44 34.55 9.60 5.59
CA GLY A 44 34.95 8.18 5.69
C GLY A 44 34.78 7.61 7.11
N ASP A 45 34.39 8.45 8.09
CA ASP A 45 34.15 8.08 9.49
C ASP A 45 32.90 7.18 9.68
N ALA A 46 32.11 6.98 8.63
CA ALA A 46 31.00 6.04 8.54
C ALA A 46 30.65 5.75 7.07
N VAL A 47 30.16 4.54 6.81
CA VAL A 47 29.51 4.15 5.55
C VAL A 47 28.06 3.75 5.89
N PRO A 48 27.03 4.24 5.19
CA PRO A 48 25.65 3.83 5.44
C PRO A 48 25.47 2.36 5.06
N GLY A 49 24.64 1.62 5.81
CA GLY A 49 24.28 0.23 5.49
C GLY A 49 23.31 0.07 4.32
N GLU A 50 22.82 1.17 3.74
CA GLU A 50 21.94 1.20 2.58
C GLU A 50 22.42 2.25 1.56
N PHE A 51 22.17 2.00 0.26
CA PHE A 51 22.58 2.92 -0.79
C PHE A 51 21.70 4.18 -0.90
N ALA A 52 20.42 4.09 -0.55
CA ALA A 52 19.44 5.15 -0.84
C ALA A 52 19.79 6.55 -0.29
N PRO A 53 20.38 6.73 0.91
CA PRO A 53 20.87 8.03 1.37
C PRO A 53 21.99 8.61 0.49
N MET A 54 22.89 7.77 -0.04
CA MET A 54 23.97 8.19 -0.93
C MET A 54 23.45 8.58 -2.32
N GLU A 55 22.49 7.81 -2.85
CA GLU A 55 21.87 8.14 -4.12
C GLU A 55 21.11 9.47 -4.07
N ARG A 56 20.29 9.68 -3.02
CA ARG A 56 19.59 10.95 -2.79
C ARG A 56 20.59 12.10 -2.63
N PHE A 57 21.70 11.91 -1.92
CA PHE A 57 22.75 12.93 -1.78
C PHE A 57 23.41 13.27 -3.12
N ALA A 58 23.75 12.27 -3.93
CA ALA A 58 24.39 12.47 -5.22
C ALA A 58 23.44 13.16 -6.22
N ARG A 59 22.15 12.76 -6.27
CA ARG A 59 21.11 13.45 -7.04
C ARG A 59 20.94 14.91 -6.57
N LEU A 60 20.88 15.18 -5.27
CA LEU A 60 20.84 16.55 -4.71
C LEU A 60 22.12 17.36 -4.95
N CYS A 61 23.25 16.71 -5.23
CA CYS A 61 24.48 17.38 -5.65
C CYS A 61 24.57 17.62 -7.17
N GLY A 62 23.62 17.11 -7.96
CA GLY A 62 23.67 17.17 -9.43
C GLY A 62 24.70 16.21 -10.03
N ALA A 63 24.73 14.96 -9.57
CA ALA A 63 25.47 13.87 -10.21
C ALA A 63 24.81 13.45 -11.54
N THR A 64 25.63 13.08 -12.54
CA THR A 64 25.15 12.43 -13.77
C THR A 64 24.80 10.95 -13.53
N ALA A 65 24.20 10.28 -14.53
CA ALA A 65 23.93 8.85 -14.44
C ALA A 65 25.21 8.01 -14.23
N ASP A 66 26.29 8.33 -14.95
CA ASP A 66 27.59 7.66 -14.81
C ASP A 66 28.20 7.88 -13.41
N GLU A 67 28.07 9.10 -12.88
CA GLU A 67 28.52 9.41 -11.52
C GLU A 67 27.70 8.70 -10.45
N LEU A 68 26.38 8.50 -10.65
CA LEU A 68 25.55 7.70 -9.74
C LEU A 68 25.96 6.22 -9.73
N VAL A 69 26.27 5.64 -10.89
CA VAL A 69 26.81 4.28 -11.01
C VAL A 69 28.17 4.17 -10.30
N GLU A 70 29.03 5.18 -10.43
CA GLU A 70 30.35 5.20 -9.79
C GLU A 70 30.29 5.45 -8.26
N VAL A 71 29.29 6.21 -7.76
CA VAL A 71 28.98 6.27 -6.31
C VAL A 71 28.49 4.91 -5.82
N HIS A 72 27.63 4.22 -6.57
CA HIS A 72 27.15 2.88 -6.22
C HIS A 72 28.28 1.85 -6.16
N ARG A 73 29.17 1.86 -7.16
CA ARG A 73 30.36 0.99 -7.22
C ARG A 73 31.26 1.18 -6.00
N ARG A 74 31.56 2.43 -5.60
CA ARG A 74 32.37 2.71 -4.40
C ARG A 74 31.64 2.36 -3.11
N TRP A 75 30.33 2.56 -3.04
CA TRP A 75 29.54 2.18 -1.88
C TRP A 75 29.57 0.66 -1.63
N ILE A 76 29.43 -0.18 -2.67
CA ILE A 76 29.55 -1.65 -2.55
C ILE A 76 30.93 -2.06 -1.98
N LEU A 77 32.01 -1.46 -2.48
CA LEU A 77 33.36 -1.76 -2.00
C LEU A 77 33.58 -1.32 -0.54
N ALA A 78 33.09 -0.14 -0.18
CA ALA A 78 33.17 0.40 1.17
C ALA A 78 32.29 -0.39 2.17
N ASP A 79 31.12 -0.86 1.76
CA ASP A 79 30.25 -1.68 2.60
C ASP A 79 30.80 -3.10 2.79
N ALA A 80 31.35 -3.70 1.73
CA ALA A 80 32.08 -4.96 1.85
C ALA A 80 33.30 -4.84 2.79
N ALA A 81 34.02 -3.71 2.78
CA ALA A 81 35.11 -3.44 3.70
C ALA A 81 34.64 -3.28 5.16
N ARG A 82 33.53 -2.56 5.38
CA ARG A 82 32.83 -2.46 6.67
C ARG A 82 32.39 -3.85 7.18
N GLY A 83 31.92 -4.71 6.28
CA GLY A 83 31.56 -6.10 6.57
C GLY A 83 32.75 -6.93 7.04
N ARG A 84 33.89 -6.87 6.34
CA ARG A 84 35.14 -7.55 6.75
C ARG A 84 35.61 -7.09 8.13
N GLY A 85 35.67 -5.78 8.36
CA GLY A 85 36.08 -5.24 9.66
C GLY A 85 35.15 -5.60 10.82
N ARG A 86 33.85 -5.86 10.56
CA ARG A 86 32.92 -6.40 11.57
C ARG A 86 33.17 -7.88 11.85
N ALA A 87 33.48 -8.68 10.83
CA ALA A 87 33.81 -10.09 10.99
C ALA A 87 35.13 -10.27 11.75
N GLU A 88 36.18 -9.55 11.35
CA GLU A 88 37.51 -9.55 11.98
C GLU A 88 37.45 -9.08 13.45
N ALA A 89 36.62 -8.10 13.77
CA ALA A 89 36.35 -7.71 15.15
C ALA A 89 35.67 -8.82 15.96
N ALA A 90 34.65 -9.49 15.40
CA ALA A 90 33.94 -10.58 16.08
C ALA A 90 34.80 -11.86 16.23
N GLU A 91 35.74 -12.09 15.31
CA GLU A 91 36.69 -13.21 15.36
C GLU A 91 37.81 -12.95 16.40
N SER A 92 38.18 -11.69 16.60
CA SER A 92 39.06 -11.23 17.69
C SER A 92 38.37 -11.21 19.07
N GLU A 93 37.03 -11.21 19.10
CA GLU A 93 36.20 -11.21 20.31
C GLU A 93 35.65 -12.63 20.65
N ALA A 94 36.16 -13.66 19.99
CA ALA A 94 35.88 -15.06 20.33
C ALA A 94 36.43 -15.42 21.72
N PRO A 95 35.70 -16.19 22.55
CA PRO A 95 36.09 -16.43 23.94
C PRO A 95 37.36 -17.28 24.06
N VAL A 96 38.23 -16.91 25.00
CA VAL A 96 39.42 -17.69 25.35
C VAL A 96 39.00 -19.10 25.77
N ALA A 97 39.43 -20.10 25.00
CA ALA A 97 39.14 -21.51 25.28
C ALA A 97 39.72 -21.92 26.64
N ALA A 98 38.91 -22.60 27.46
CA ALA A 98 39.31 -23.04 28.78
C ALA A 98 40.49 -24.04 28.71
N GLN A 99 41.49 -23.84 29.58
CA GLN A 99 42.42 -24.90 29.96
C GLN A 99 42.00 -25.49 31.32
N PRO A 100 42.21 -26.79 31.58
CA PRO A 100 41.77 -27.42 32.82
C PRO A 100 42.79 -27.24 33.95
N ALA A 101 42.32 -27.05 35.18
CA ALA A 101 43.12 -27.09 36.40
C ALA A 101 42.34 -27.77 37.55
N GLU A 102 43.08 -28.37 38.48
CA GLU A 102 42.61 -29.30 39.52
C GLU A 102 41.63 -28.74 40.58
N PRO A 103 40.91 -29.62 41.32
CA PRO A 103 39.84 -29.24 42.25
C PRO A 103 40.24 -29.28 43.74
N GLU A 104 39.73 -28.35 44.54
CA GLU A 104 39.34 -28.49 45.96
C GLU A 104 38.81 -27.14 46.51
N PRO A 105 38.06 -27.08 47.63
CA PRO A 105 37.35 -28.15 48.35
C PRO A 105 35.82 -27.89 48.46
N GLU A 106 35.09 -28.79 49.13
CA GLU A 106 33.64 -28.69 49.35
C GLU A 106 33.25 -27.61 50.39
N PRO A 107 32.11 -26.91 50.22
CA PRO A 107 31.40 -26.27 51.32
C PRO A 107 30.48 -27.29 52.04
N GLU A 108 30.48 -27.29 53.38
CA GLU A 108 29.67 -28.21 54.18
C GLU A 108 28.15 -28.04 53.96
N PRO A 109 27.35 -29.13 54.06
CA PRO A 109 25.93 -29.09 53.75
C PRO A 109 25.11 -28.32 54.79
N VAL A 110 24.56 -27.17 54.39
CA VAL A 110 23.53 -26.47 55.16
C VAL A 110 22.27 -27.33 55.21
N ARG A 111 21.95 -27.80 56.42
CA ARG A 111 20.79 -28.64 56.70
C ARG A 111 19.49 -27.85 56.54
N VAL A 112 18.83 -27.99 55.38
CA VAL A 112 17.47 -27.50 55.17
C VAL A 112 16.47 -28.43 55.87
N GLU A 113 15.57 -27.84 56.64
CA GLU A 113 14.48 -28.54 57.32
C GLU A 113 13.29 -28.73 56.35
N PRO A 114 12.70 -29.93 56.22
CA PRO A 114 11.67 -30.17 55.21
C PRO A 114 10.29 -29.64 55.65
N GLU A 115 9.87 -28.52 55.06
CA GLU A 115 8.49 -28.05 55.11
C GLU A 115 7.55 -29.07 54.41
N PRO A 116 6.36 -29.38 54.96
CA PRO A 116 5.60 -30.56 54.53
C PRO A 116 4.90 -30.41 53.17
N ALA A 117 4.78 -31.54 52.47
CA ALA A 117 4.11 -31.64 51.17
C ALA A 117 2.59 -31.37 51.25
N PRO A 118 1.96 -30.85 50.17
CA PRO A 118 0.51 -30.74 50.08
C PRO A 118 -0.15 -32.13 50.02
N PRO A 119 -1.35 -32.31 50.60
CA PRO A 119 -2.02 -33.61 50.65
C PRO A 119 -2.58 -34.04 49.28
N GLU A 120 -2.46 -35.33 49.01
CA GLU A 120 -3.04 -36.03 47.86
C GLU A 120 -4.55 -36.27 48.07
N PRO A 121 -5.41 -36.22 47.03
CA PRO A 121 -6.87 -36.33 47.20
C PRO A 121 -7.34 -37.77 47.42
N GLU A 122 -8.04 -38.03 48.54
CA GLU A 122 -8.71 -39.31 48.80
C GLU A 122 -9.94 -39.55 47.87
N PRO A 123 -10.30 -40.82 47.61
CA PRO A 123 -11.28 -41.18 46.58
C PRO A 123 -12.74 -40.98 47.00
N ALA A 124 -13.60 -40.73 46.01
CA ALA A 124 -15.05 -40.60 46.20
C ALA A 124 -15.74 -41.95 46.47
N PRO A 125 -16.71 -42.02 47.41
CA PRO A 125 -17.60 -43.17 47.57
C PRO A 125 -18.56 -43.34 46.37
N VAL A 126 -19.00 -44.58 46.12
CA VAL A 126 -19.77 -44.98 44.93
C VAL A 126 -21.10 -45.62 45.32
N GLU A 127 -22.19 -45.03 44.80
CA GLU A 127 -23.54 -45.63 44.61
C GLU A 127 -24.38 -46.02 45.87
N PRO A 128 -25.71 -46.28 45.77
CA PRO A 128 -26.49 -46.75 44.60
C PRO A 128 -27.72 -45.93 44.14
N GLU A 129 -28.22 -46.27 42.95
CA GLU A 129 -29.60 -45.98 42.50
C GLU A 129 -30.66 -46.76 43.32
N PRO A 130 -31.97 -46.46 43.20
CA PRO A 130 -32.74 -47.19 42.17
C PRO A 130 -33.91 -46.43 41.49
N ASP A 131 -34.22 -46.89 40.28
CA ASP A 131 -35.53 -46.99 39.60
C ASP A 131 -36.46 -45.78 39.36
N SER A 132 -36.33 -45.26 38.13
CA SER A 132 -37.35 -45.22 37.08
C SER A 132 -38.88 -45.11 37.42
N VAL A 133 -39.47 -43.95 37.13
CA VAL A 133 -40.92 -43.81 36.79
C VAL A 133 -41.12 -42.81 35.64
N ARG A 134 -41.95 -43.16 34.65
CA ARG A 134 -42.34 -42.27 33.53
C ARG A 134 -43.50 -41.34 33.89
N VAL A 135 -43.41 -40.06 33.52
CA VAL A 135 -44.59 -39.19 33.28
C VAL A 135 -44.36 -38.34 32.02
N THR A 136 -45.40 -38.13 31.20
CA THR A 136 -45.38 -37.40 29.92
C THR A 136 -45.64 -35.89 30.05
N PRO A 137 -45.16 -35.04 29.10
CA PRO A 137 -45.28 -33.59 29.19
C PRO A 137 -46.50 -32.98 28.48
N ALA A 138 -47.19 -32.03 29.13
CA ALA A 138 -48.14 -31.05 28.56
C ALA A 138 -48.65 -30.08 29.66
N PRO A 139 -49.26 -28.91 29.33
CA PRO A 139 -48.96 -27.96 28.25
C PRO A 139 -48.77 -26.51 28.78
N ALA A 140 -48.50 -25.53 27.89
CA ALA A 140 -48.27 -24.14 28.27
C ALA A 140 -49.56 -23.31 28.49
N PRO A 141 -49.54 -22.29 29.38
CA PRO A 141 -50.61 -21.29 29.49
C PRO A 141 -50.51 -20.20 28.41
N SER A 142 -51.66 -19.81 27.88
CA SER A 142 -51.87 -18.67 26.97
C SER A 142 -52.75 -17.61 27.70
N SER A 143 -53.01 -16.38 27.26
CA SER A 143 -52.83 -15.66 25.98
C SER A 143 -53.12 -14.15 26.13
N ARG A 144 -53.05 -13.39 25.02
CA ARG A 144 -53.87 -12.19 24.67
C ARG A 144 -53.67 -10.85 25.43
N TRP A 145 -53.02 -9.89 24.75
CA TRP A 145 -53.59 -8.64 24.19
C TRP A 145 -52.47 -7.61 23.93
N ARG A 146 -52.48 -6.72 22.93
CA ARG A 146 -53.33 -6.51 21.73
C ARG A 146 -52.47 -5.87 20.62
N ARG A 147 -52.82 -6.05 19.35
CA ARG A 147 -52.27 -5.25 18.23
C ARG A 147 -53.18 -4.07 17.92
N ALA A 148 -52.65 -2.86 17.89
CA ALA A 148 -53.15 -1.68 17.18
C ALA A 148 -52.08 -0.57 17.28
N SER A 149 -51.85 0.31 16.30
CA SER A 149 -52.14 0.25 14.86
C SER A 149 -51.30 1.35 14.19
N ALA A 150 -50.64 1.05 13.06
CA ALA A 150 -49.92 2.09 12.32
C ALA A 150 -50.88 3.04 11.58
N ARG A 151 -50.44 4.31 11.42
CA ARG A 151 -51.06 5.47 10.73
C ARG A 151 -51.78 6.49 11.63
N THR A 152 -51.59 7.76 11.25
CA THR A 152 -52.35 8.97 11.66
C THR A 152 -52.07 9.55 13.05
N ARG A 153 -51.05 10.41 13.14
CA ARG A 153 -51.20 11.85 13.49
C ARG A 153 -49.94 12.64 13.13
N VAL A 154 -50.13 13.81 12.53
CA VAL A 154 -49.12 14.72 11.96
C VAL A 154 -49.66 16.15 12.17
N LEU A 155 -48.81 17.12 12.56
CA LEU A 155 -49.12 18.53 12.91
C LEU A 155 -50.00 18.67 14.18
N LEU A 156 -49.99 19.73 15.01
CA LEU A 156 -49.22 20.99 15.25
C LEU A 156 -49.49 21.37 16.75
N ALA A 157 -48.83 22.27 17.50
CA ALA A 157 -47.72 23.23 17.35
C ALA A 157 -46.92 23.26 18.71
N ALA A 158 -45.73 23.84 18.93
CA ALA A 158 -44.93 24.89 18.27
C ALA A 158 -45.31 26.36 18.59
N ALA A 159 -45.13 26.82 19.84
CA ALA A 159 -45.22 28.25 20.23
C ALA A 159 -44.37 28.64 21.46
N ALA A 160 -43.14 29.14 21.22
CA ALA A 160 -42.40 30.03 22.13
C ALA A 160 -41.52 30.93 21.25
N VAL A 161 -41.83 32.22 21.18
CA VAL A 161 -41.33 33.19 20.17
C VAL A 161 -41.05 34.54 20.85
N VAL A 162 -40.36 35.45 20.14
CA VAL A 162 -39.92 36.82 20.52
C VAL A 162 -38.52 36.82 21.14
N ALA A 163 -37.50 37.46 20.57
CA ALA A 163 -37.37 38.25 19.33
C ALA A 163 -36.05 37.85 18.59
N LEU A 164 -35.73 38.28 17.37
CA LEU A 164 -36.09 39.53 16.68
C LEU A 164 -35.92 39.37 15.16
N THR A 165 -36.87 39.87 14.36
CA THR A 165 -36.76 39.97 12.89
C THR A 165 -37.46 41.23 12.38
N VAL A 166 -36.87 41.94 11.42
CA VAL A 166 -37.57 42.51 10.25
C VAL A 166 -36.52 42.90 9.18
N PRO A 167 -36.79 42.72 7.87
CA PRO A 167 -35.78 42.89 6.80
C PRO A 167 -36.04 44.11 5.90
N THR A 168 -35.11 44.37 4.99
CA THR A 168 -35.36 45.05 3.69
C THR A 168 -34.46 44.48 2.60
N ALA A 169 -34.82 44.70 1.33
CA ALA A 169 -34.18 44.09 0.16
C ALA A 169 -33.77 45.12 -0.90
N VAL A 170 -32.78 44.72 -1.72
CA VAL A 170 -32.48 45.16 -3.11
C VAL A 170 -32.74 46.63 -3.49
N VAL A 171 -31.66 47.35 -3.80
CA VAL A 171 -31.61 48.31 -4.93
C VAL A 171 -30.29 48.09 -5.69
N ILE A 172 -30.37 48.12 -7.02
CA ILE A 172 -29.24 48.27 -7.95
C ILE A 172 -29.33 49.69 -8.51
N ASP A 173 -28.26 50.50 -8.48
CA ASP A 173 -27.56 51.00 -9.68
C ASP A 173 -26.38 51.95 -9.34
N ARG A 174 -25.71 52.43 -10.39
CA ARG A 174 -24.53 53.31 -10.46
C ARG A 174 -24.75 54.73 -9.93
N PHE A 175 -23.66 55.37 -9.49
CA PHE A 175 -23.13 56.70 -9.89
C PHE A 175 -21.81 56.87 -9.08
N LYS A 176 -20.60 56.88 -9.64
CA LYS A 176 -19.91 57.79 -10.59
C LYS A 176 -19.54 59.15 -9.96
N GLU A 177 -18.23 59.35 -9.80
CA GLU A 177 -17.47 60.62 -9.69
C GLU A 177 -17.87 61.69 -8.66
N THR A 178 -17.01 61.90 -7.65
CA THR A 178 -16.16 63.10 -7.46
C THR A 178 -15.36 62.96 -6.15
N GLY A 179 -14.18 63.55 -5.97
CA GLY A 179 -13.35 64.30 -6.92
C GLY A 179 -12.66 65.49 -6.25
N SER A 180 -11.41 65.33 -5.79
CA SER A 180 -10.51 66.42 -5.39
C SER A 180 -9.06 65.92 -5.23
N ASP A 181 -8.01 66.70 -5.47
CA ASP A 181 -7.58 67.54 -6.62
C ASP A 181 -6.15 68.04 -6.30
N ALA A 182 -5.25 67.99 -7.27
CA ALA A 182 -3.90 68.57 -7.19
C ALA A 182 -3.25 68.66 -8.59
N ALA A 183 -3.24 69.85 -9.18
CA ALA A 183 -2.42 70.21 -10.36
C ALA A 183 -0.91 70.29 -9.99
N VAL A 184 0.08 70.54 -10.87
CA VAL A 184 0.23 71.27 -12.16
C VAL A 184 1.37 70.52 -12.94
N ASP A 185 1.62 70.56 -14.26
CA ASP A 185 1.68 71.66 -15.24
C ASP A 185 1.73 71.12 -16.70
N VAL A 186 1.43 71.96 -17.72
CA VAL A 186 1.41 71.63 -19.16
C VAL A 186 1.72 72.87 -20.02
N PRO A 187 2.76 72.85 -20.88
CA PRO A 187 2.55 72.92 -22.35
C PRO A 187 3.56 72.07 -23.15
N GLY A 188 3.34 71.64 -24.41
CA GLY A 188 2.25 71.73 -25.41
C GLY A 188 2.75 71.03 -26.71
N GLY A 189 2.06 70.94 -27.86
CA GLY A 189 0.70 71.30 -28.27
C GLY A 189 0.55 71.20 -29.81
N ARG A 190 -0.69 70.97 -30.34
CA ARG A 190 -1.08 70.85 -31.78
C ARG A 190 -0.56 69.60 -32.54
N SER A 191 -1.40 68.74 -33.14
CA SER A 191 -2.20 68.88 -34.41
C SER A 191 -1.48 68.12 -35.54
N THR A 192 -2.05 67.36 -36.49
CA THR A 192 -3.41 66.89 -36.89
C THR A 192 -3.18 65.77 -37.94
N GLY A 193 -4.06 64.82 -38.28
CA GLY A 193 -5.44 64.49 -37.89
C GLY A 193 -5.72 62.99 -38.23
N GLU A 194 -6.78 62.38 -37.74
CA GLU A 194 -8.13 62.36 -38.36
C GLU A 194 -8.21 61.44 -39.60
N GLY A 195 -8.84 60.26 -39.47
CA GLY A 195 -8.91 59.24 -40.54
C GLY A 195 -9.66 57.96 -40.13
N LYS A 196 -10.99 58.05 -40.02
CA LYS A 196 -11.88 56.99 -39.50
C LYS A 196 -12.66 56.31 -40.62
N GLY A 197 -12.70 54.97 -40.67
CA GLY A 197 -13.64 54.20 -41.51
C GLY A 197 -13.27 52.72 -41.69
N ALA A 198 -14.26 51.83 -41.57
CA ALA A 198 -14.25 50.46 -42.12
C ALA A 198 -14.94 50.51 -43.52
N ASP A 199 -14.78 49.56 -44.45
CA ASP A 199 -15.33 48.19 -44.35
C ASP A 199 -14.90 47.27 -45.52
N ALA A 200 -14.97 45.96 -45.28
CA ALA A 200 -15.32 44.84 -46.17
C ALA A 200 -14.66 44.55 -47.56
N VAL A 201 -14.53 43.23 -47.81
CA VAL A 201 -14.52 42.42 -49.06
C VAL A 201 -13.35 42.38 -50.08
N SER A 202 -13.12 41.14 -50.56
CA SER A 202 -12.57 40.70 -51.87
C SER A 202 -11.06 40.39 -52.06
N ALA A 203 -10.74 39.11 -51.82
CA ALA A 203 -10.15 38.14 -52.77
C ALA A 203 -8.75 38.36 -53.40
N SER A 204 -7.79 37.52 -52.96
CA SER A 204 -6.69 36.90 -53.75
C SER A 204 -5.93 35.88 -52.87
N ALA A 205 -5.15 34.90 -53.35
CA ALA A 205 -5.20 34.11 -54.58
C ALA A 205 -4.19 32.93 -54.51
N SER A 206 -4.67 31.71 -54.24
CA SER A 206 -4.00 30.43 -54.62
C SER A 206 -2.65 30.12 -53.88
N PRO A 207 -1.95 28.98 -54.11
CA PRO A 207 -1.81 28.00 -53.02
C PRO A 207 -0.39 27.44 -52.79
N HIS A 208 -0.19 26.63 -51.75
CA HIS A 208 0.94 25.67 -51.63
C HIS A 208 0.43 24.33 -51.07
N SER A 209 0.95 23.21 -51.61
CA SER A 209 0.41 21.87 -51.37
C SER A 209 1.21 21.06 -50.33
N PRO A 210 0.56 20.22 -49.50
CA PRO A 210 1.23 19.17 -48.74
C PRO A 210 1.52 17.94 -49.63
N SER A 211 2.43 17.06 -49.18
CA SER A 211 2.80 15.83 -49.88
C SER A 211 2.62 14.60 -48.99
N PRO A 212 1.89 13.59 -49.47
CA PRO A 212 2.18 12.19 -49.18
C PRO A 212 2.34 11.37 -50.48
N SER A 213 2.94 10.19 -50.39
CA SER A 213 2.93 9.21 -51.49
C SER A 213 2.88 7.79 -50.96
N ALA A 214 1.88 7.03 -51.41
CA ALA A 214 1.76 5.60 -51.23
C ALA A 214 1.84 4.91 -52.60
N GLY A 215 2.58 3.81 -52.70
CA GLY A 215 2.74 3.03 -53.94
C GLY A 215 2.06 1.68 -53.85
N ALA A 216 1.41 1.23 -54.93
CA ALA A 216 0.73 -0.07 -55.00
C ALA A 216 0.62 -0.58 -56.45
N SER A 217 0.41 -1.91 -56.59
CA SER A 217 0.06 -2.63 -57.84
C SER A 217 1.24 -2.88 -58.82
N LYS A 218 1.28 -3.88 -59.72
CA LYS A 218 0.31 -4.91 -60.19
C LYS A 218 0.96 -6.30 -60.38
N SER A 219 0.12 -7.33 -60.57
CA SER A 219 0.44 -8.72 -60.95
C SER A 219 0.47 -8.94 -62.50
N PRO A 220 1.00 -10.08 -63.00
CA PRO A 220 0.44 -10.74 -64.18
C PRO A 220 0.19 -12.27 -64.03
N SER A 221 -0.36 -12.92 -65.07
CA SER A 221 -0.85 -14.33 -65.11
C SER A 221 -1.15 -14.77 -66.57
N ALA A 222 -1.27 -16.05 -66.99
CA ALA A 222 -0.98 -17.38 -66.39
C ALA A 222 -0.52 -18.34 -67.56
N SER A 223 -1.02 -19.56 -67.91
CA SER A 223 -2.08 -20.46 -67.43
C SER A 223 -1.99 -21.87 -68.09
N ALA A 224 -2.44 -22.93 -67.39
CA ALA A 224 -2.75 -24.30 -67.89
C ALA A 224 -1.59 -25.12 -68.53
N THR A 225 -1.64 -26.43 -68.85
CA THR A 225 -2.66 -27.52 -68.95
C THR A 225 -2.01 -28.88 -68.52
N ALA A 226 -2.61 -30.08 -68.59
CA ALA A 226 -3.89 -30.63 -68.09
C ALA A 226 -3.89 -32.19 -68.28
N GLY A 227 -4.66 -32.98 -67.50
CA GLY A 227 -4.79 -34.44 -67.70
C GLY A 227 -5.63 -35.17 -66.63
N SER A 228 -6.47 -36.14 -67.01
CA SER A 228 -7.50 -36.76 -66.14
C SER A 228 -7.53 -38.30 -66.19
N ALA A 229 -7.84 -38.96 -65.07
CA ALA A 229 -8.36 -40.34 -65.02
C ALA A 229 -9.04 -40.67 -63.66
N THR A 230 -10.13 -41.45 -63.71
CA THR A 230 -10.94 -42.00 -62.59
C THR A 230 -11.80 -43.17 -63.15
N PRO A 231 -12.53 -43.97 -62.34
CA PRO A 231 -12.55 -44.12 -60.88
C PRO A 231 -12.36 -45.59 -60.39
N SER A 232 -12.36 -45.82 -59.07
CA SER A 232 -13.02 -46.98 -58.44
C SER A 232 -13.22 -46.74 -56.94
N VAL A 233 -14.28 -47.33 -56.35
CA VAL A 233 -14.76 -47.05 -54.99
C VAL A 233 -14.69 -48.26 -54.07
N ARG A 234 -14.23 -48.04 -52.82
CA ARG A 234 -14.69 -48.78 -51.65
C ARG A 234 -14.63 -47.89 -50.40
N SER A 235 -15.55 -48.12 -49.46
CA SER A 235 -15.97 -47.09 -48.50
C SER A 235 -15.46 -47.28 -47.08
N SER A 236 -15.39 -46.14 -46.35
CA SER A 236 -15.47 -46.01 -44.89
C SER A 236 -14.23 -46.39 -44.04
N PRO A 237 -14.06 -45.80 -42.85
CA PRO A 237 -14.30 -44.37 -42.53
C PRO A 237 -13.16 -43.75 -41.68
N SER A 238 -13.23 -42.43 -41.47
CA SER A 238 -12.68 -41.59 -40.37
C SER A 238 -11.32 -41.91 -39.70
N ALA A 239 -10.46 -40.93 -39.36
CA ALA A 239 -10.68 -39.48 -39.29
C ALA A 239 -9.51 -38.69 -39.91
N SER A 240 -9.79 -37.45 -40.30
CA SER A 240 -8.86 -36.58 -41.01
C SER A 240 -7.64 -36.20 -40.18
N ARG A 241 -6.47 -36.19 -40.84
CA ARG A 241 -5.44 -35.18 -40.59
C ARG A 241 -6.09 -33.81 -40.79
N THR A 242 -6.41 -33.13 -39.71
CA THR A 242 -6.84 -31.73 -39.76
C THR A 242 -5.60 -30.84 -39.73
N THR A 243 -5.59 -29.88 -40.65
CA THR A 243 -4.62 -28.79 -40.81
C THR A 243 -4.01 -28.28 -39.51
N GLY A 244 -2.71 -27.94 -39.53
CA GLY A 244 -2.08 -27.17 -38.48
C GLY A 244 -2.75 -25.81 -38.34
N GLY A 245 -3.64 -25.68 -37.36
CA GLY A 245 -3.97 -24.38 -36.80
C GLY A 245 -2.76 -23.90 -36.00
N THR A 246 -2.37 -22.64 -36.19
CA THR A 246 -1.56 -21.92 -35.21
C THR A 246 -2.25 -22.08 -33.85
N GLU A 247 -1.51 -22.42 -32.80
CA GLU A 247 -2.05 -22.33 -31.44
C GLU A 247 -2.44 -20.87 -31.21
N SER A 248 -3.75 -20.60 -31.21
CA SER A 248 -4.25 -19.26 -30.96
C SER A 248 -3.84 -18.88 -29.55
N THR A 249 -3.16 -17.73 -29.38
CA THR A 249 -2.67 -17.26 -28.09
C THR A 249 -3.84 -16.90 -27.19
N ALA A 250 -4.42 -17.93 -26.56
CA ALA A 250 -5.60 -17.84 -25.75
C ALA A 250 -5.23 -17.11 -24.46
N GLY A 251 -5.66 -15.85 -24.38
CA GLY A 251 -5.16 -14.90 -23.38
C GLY A 251 -5.25 -15.48 -21.97
N ARG A 252 -4.12 -15.52 -21.28
CA ARG A 252 -3.96 -16.19 -19.98
C ARG A 252 -4.42 -15.25 -18.85
N PRO A 253 -4.84 -15.81 -17.69
CA PRO A 253 -5.03 -14.98 -16.51
C PRO A 253 -3.72 -14.26 -16.13
N PRO A 254 -3.83 -13.11 -15.44
CA PRO A 254 -2.69 -12.49 -14.78
C PRO A 254 -2.28 -13.32 -13.56
N THR A 255 -1.06 -13.10 -13.08
CA THR A 255 -0.61 -13.52 -11.74
C THR A 255 -0.70 -12.34 -10.78
N VAL A 256 -0.99 -12.62 -9.51
CA VAL A 256 -1.05 -11.63 -8.43
C VAL A 256 -0.17 -12.10 -7.28
N THR A 257 0.64 -11.21 -6.72
CA THR A 257 1.37 -11.41 -5.46
C THR A 257 0.91 -10.38 -4.43
N ILE A 258 0.95 -10.75 -3.15
CA ILE A 258 0.44 -9.94 -2.04
C ILE A 258 1.59 -9.58 -1.09
N SER A 259 1.74 -8.30 -0.77
CA SER A 259 2.74 -7.80 0.19
C SER A 259 2.09 -7.12 1.41
N SER A 260 2.86 -6.99 2.50
CA SER A 260 2.71 -5.85 3.40
C SER A 260 3.37 -4.64 2.74
N TYR A 261 2.64 -3.55 2.55
CA TYR A 261 3.23 -2.24 2.26
C TYR A 261 2.82 -1.29 3.38
N ASN A 262 3.79 -0.49 3.81
CA ASN A 262 3.76 0.33 4.98
C ASN A 262 4.01 1.81 4.60
N TRP A 263 2.97 2.43 4.02
CA TRP A 263 3.03 3.67 3.24
C TRP A 263 3.51 4.88 4.06
N GLU A 264 3.18 4.90 5.35
CA GLU A 264 3.31 6.08 6.23
C GLU A 264 4.46 5.96 7.24
N GLU A 265 5.20 4.83 7.23
CA GLU A 265 5.77 4.18 8.42
C GLU A 265 4.67 3.48 9.28
N PRO A 266 4.96 2.55 10.22
CA PRO A 266 3.97 1.57 10.70
C PRO A 266 3.00 2.10 11.77
N CYS A 267 2.75 3.41 11.78
CA CYS A 267 1.63 3.96 12.53
C CYS A 267 0.29 3.50 11.95
N GLY A 268 -0.75 3.48 12.80
CA GLY A 268 -2.09 3.04 12.41
C GLY A 268 -2.25 1.53 12.18
N GLN A 269 -1.17 0.81 11.85
CA GLN A 269 -1.18 -0.64 11.72
C GLN A 269 -1.17 -1.31 13.10
N TYR A 270 -2.24 -2.02 13.43
CA TYR A 270 -2.32 -2.85 14.64
C TYR A 270 -2.52 -4.33 14.28
N TYR A 271 -2.03 -5.21 15.13
CA TYR A 271 -2.46 -6.62 15.16
C TYR A 271 -3.16 -6.94 16.48
N LEU A 272 -4.32 -7.58 16.38
CA LEU A 272 -5.05 -8.15 17.52
C LEU A 272 -4.42 -9.49 17.88
N LEU A 273 -3.98 -9.64 19.12
CA LEU A 273 -3.25 -10.82 19.62
C LEU A 273 -3.87 -11.34 20.91
N GLY A 274 -3.79 -12.66 21.14
CA GLY A 274 -4.31 -13.33 22.35
C GLY A 274 -3.26 -13.52 23.45
N GLN A 275 -2.01 -13.18 23.17
CA GLN A 275 -0.84 -13.38 24.01
C GLN A 275 -0.75 -12.32 25.13
N ASP A 276 -0.04 -12.65 26.21
CA ASP A 276 0.33 -11.67 27.22
C ASP A 276 1.38 -10.68 26.65
N PRO A 277 1.26 -9.36 26.85
CA PRO A 277 2.20 -8.37 26.31
C PRO A 277 3.68 -8.60 26.67
N ALA A 278 3.99 -9.21 27.81
CA ALA A 278 5.36 -9.56 28.19
C ALA A 278 5.92 -10.78 27.40
N THR A 279 5.06 -11.49 26.66
CA THR A 279 5.41 -12.65 25.82
C THR A 279 5.34 -12.37 24.32
N VAL A 280 4.76 -11.23 23.90
CA VAL A 280 4.73 -10.83 22.49
C VAL A 280 6.14 -10.36 22.08
N PRO A 281 6.75 -10.95 21.04
CA PRO A 281 8.07 -10.52 20.56
C PRO A 281 8.05 -9.05 20.08
N PRO A 282 9.21 -8.40 19.91
CA PRO A 282 9.28 -7.07 19.30
C PRO A 282 8.59 -7.03 17.93
N PRO A 283 8.05 -5.86 17.52
CA PRO A 283 7.54 -5.68 16.17
C PRO A 283 8.67 -5.91 15.15
N PRO A 284 8.38 -6.54 14.00
CA PRO A 284 9.38 -6.86 12.99
C PRO A 284 9.63 -5.63 12.08
N PRO A 285 10.63 -5.70 11.16
CA PRO A 285 10.72 -4.76 10.06
C PRO A 285 9.40 -4.68 9.25
N PRO A 286 9.02 -3.51 8.70
CA PRO A 286 7.72 -3.30 8.06
C PRO A 286 7.29 -4.31 6.99
N ASN A 287 8.24 -4.85 6.21
CA ASN A 287 7.97 -5.86 5.18
C ASN A 287 7.61 -7.25 5.73
N SER A 288 7.77 -7.47 7.03
CA SER A 288 7.67 -8.78 7.70
C SER A 288 6.48 -8.88 8.67
N THR A 289 5.69 -7.80 8.81
CA THR A 289 4.54 -7.70 9.74
C THR A 289 3.52 -8.82 9.56
N ARG A 290 3.11 -9.12 8.32
CA ARG A 290 2.21 -10.24 8.01
C ARG A 290 2.76 -11.61 8.42
N GLY A 291 4.05 -11.84 8.24
CA GLY A 291 4.69 -13.11 8.63
C GLY A 291 4.69 -13.32 10.14
N TRP A 292 5.08 -12.28 10.86
CA TRP A 292 5.06 -12.20 12.33
C TRP A 292 3.64 -12.38 12.89
N ALA A 293 2.66 -11.66 12.34
CA ALA A 293 1.27 -11.73 12.78
C ALA A 293 0.68 -13.13 12.56
N ARG A 294 0.90 -13.75 11.39
CA ARG A 294 0.47 -15.13 11.12
C ARG A 294 1.14 -16.15 12.05
N ALA A 295 2.42 -15.97 12.39
CA ALA A 295 3.12 -16.85 13.33
C ALA A 295 2.55 -16.76 14.76
N LEU A 296 2.03 -15.59 15.15
CA LEU A 296 1.34 -15.37 16.43
C LEU A 296 -0.18 -15.65 16.37
N GLY A 297 -0.73 -16.00 15.20
CA GLY A 297 -2.18 -16.22 15.02
C GLY A 297 -3.03 -14.95 15.09
N GLY A 298 -2.43 -13.79 14.84
CA GLY A 298 -3.08 -12.48 14.94
C GLY A 298 -4.05 -12.15 13.80
N VAL A 299 -4.78 -11.05 13.99
CA VAL A 299 -5.77 -10.50 13.04
C VAL A 299 -5.44 -9.03 12.76
N ASP A 300 -5.50 -8.60 11.50
CA ASP A 300 -5.29 -7.18 11.14
C ASP A 300 -6.33 -6.29 11.87
N GLY A 301 -5.86 -5.26 12.57
CA GLY A 301 -6.62 -4.52 13.58
C GLY A 301 -6.99 -3.11 13.14
N GLY A 302 -8.29 -2.83 13.00
CA GLY A 302 -8.83 -1.52 12.62
C GLY A 302 -8.72 -1.25 11.12
N SER A 303 -7.52 -1.38 10.54
CA SER A 303 -7.33 -1.40 9.09
C SER A 303 -6.30 -2.44 8.64
N MET A 304 -6.33 -2.73 7.34
CA MET A 304 -5.52 -3.75 6.69
C MET A 304 -4.97 -3.20 5.37
N LYS A 305 -3.74 -2.67 5.40
CA LYS A 305 -3.05 -2.20 4.19
C LYS A 305 -2.49 -3.39 3.39
N LEU A 306 -2.79 -3.45 2.09
CA LEU A 306 -2.42 -4.54 1.17
C LEU A 306 -1.83 -3.97 -0.11
N GLU A 307 -0.66 -4.44 -0.53
CA GLU A 307 -0.15 -4.24 -1.89
C GLU A 307 -0.46 -5.49 -2.72
N LEU A 308 -1.02 -5.29 -3.92
CA LEU A 308 -1.26 -6.31 -4.92
C LEU A 308 -0.45 -6.00 -6.18
N THR A 309 0.66 -6.71 -6.39
CA THR A 309 1.41 -6.65 -7.65
C THR A 309 0.70 -7.53 -8.68
N VAL A 310 0.30 -6.98 -9.83
CA VAL A 310 -0.40 -7.72 -10.89
C VAL A 310 0.40 -7.72 -12.19
N GLN A 311 0.70 -8.92 -12.71
CA GLN A 311 1.54 -9.10 -13.91
C GLN A 311 0.85 -10.02 -14.93
N GLY A 312 1.01 -9.73 -16.22
CA GLY A 312 0.55 -10.61 -17.29
C GLY A 312 1.54 -11.76 -17.53
N THR A 313 1.05 -12.97 -17.76
CA THR A 313 1.92 -14.16 -17.96
C THR A 313 2.55 -14.25 -19.37
N SER A 314 2.45 -13.19 -20.19
CA SER A 314 3.10 -13.04 -21.50
C SER A 314 3.03 -11.60 -22.01
N GLN A 315 3.68 -11.29 -23.14
CA GLN A 315 3.61 -9.97 -23.79
C GLN A 315 2.22 -9.64 -24.38
N GLN A 316 1.29 -10.60 -24.39
CA GLN A 316 -0.11 -10.34 -24.72
C GLN A 316 -0.77 -9.56 -23.57
N ALA A 317 -1.35 -8.40 -23.89
CA ALA A 317 -2.02 -7.57 -22.90
C ALA A 317 -3.17 -8.31 -22.20
N VAL A 318 -3.24 -8.13 -20.88
CA VAL A 318 -4.41 -8.44 -20.05
C VAL A 318 -5.01 -7.11 -19.62
N VAL A 319 -6.30 -6.90 -19.90
CA VAL A 319 -7.06 -5.78 -19.36
C VAL A 319 -7.68 -6.23 -18.04
N LEU A 320 -7.45 -5.45 -16.99
CA LEU A 320 -8.04 -5.63 -15.68
C LEU A 320 -9.29 -4.76 -15.65
N ASN A 321 -10.47 -5.38 -15.59
CA ASN A 321 -11.75 -4.71 -15.82
C ASN A 321 -12.34 -4.11 -14.53
N GLY A 322 -11.98 -4.67 -13.37
CA GLY A 322 -12.47 -4.26 -12.06
C GLY A 322 -11.97 -5.21 -10.96
N LEU A 323 -11.84 -4.70 -9.75
CA LEU A 323 -11.52 -5.47 -8.55
C LEU A 323 -12.69 -5.34 -7.56
N ARG A 324 -13.30 -6.47 -7.19
CA ARG A 324 -14.54 -6.53 -6.41
C ARG A 324 -14.29 -7.14 -5.03
N VAL A 325 -14.73 -6.44 -3.98
CA VAL A 325 -14.65 -6.92 -2.59
C VAL A 325 -15.77 -7.92 -2.30
N LYS A 326 -15.48 -8.90 -1.43
CA LYS A 326 -16.39 -9.99 -1.05
C LYS A 326 -16.32 -10.28 0.44
N ALA A 327 -17.19 -9.65 1.23
CA ALA A 327 -17.42 -10.06 2.61
C ALA A 327 -18.06 -11.47 2.65
N LEU A 328 -17.52 -12.35 3.49
CA LEU A 328 -18.04 -13.70 3.75
C LEU A 328 -18.82 -13.78 5.06
N SER A 329 -18.37 -13.05 6.09
CA SER A 329 -19.08 -12.94 7.36
C SER A 329 -18.66 -11.68 8.12
N GLN A 330 -19.64 -11.00 8.69
CA GLN A 330 -19.51 -9.85 9.59
C GLN A 330 -19.96 -10.30 10.99
N ARG A 331 -19.16 -10.05 12.02
CA ARG A 331 -19.37 -10.52 13.40
C ARG A 331 -19.06 -9.41 14.42
N ALA A 332 -19.35 -9.64 15.70
CA ALA A 332 -18.87 -8.76 16.76
C ALA A 332 -17.32 -8.75 16.81
N PRO A 333 -16.66 -7.59 17.07
CA PRO A 333 -15.21 -7.48 17.08
C PRO A 333 -14.51 -8.46 18.03
N VAL A 334 -13.29 -8.84 17.68
CA VAL A 334 -12.46 -9.74 18.50
C VAL A 334 -12.08 -9.05 19.82
N GLN A 335 -12.32 -9.72 20.94
CA GLN A 335 -12.08 -9.16 22.29
C GLN A 335 -10.61 -9.33 22.73
N GLN A 336 -9.66 -8.91 21.88
CA GLN A 336 -8.22 -9.01 22.11
C GLN A 336 -7.56 -7.62 22.26
N PRO A 337 -6.43 -7.51 22.97
CA PRO A 337 -5.56 -6.32 22.91
C PRO A 337 -4.96 -6.11 21.51
N ALA A 338 -4.70 -4.85 21.17
CA ALA A 338 -4.19 -4.41 19.87
C ALA A 338 -2.74 -3.91 19.98
N PHE A 339 -1.83 -4.45 19.19
CA PHE A 339 -0.40 -4.17 19.23
C PHE A 339 0.02 -3.31 18.03
N SER A 340 0.48 -2.08 18.29
CA SER A 340 0.95 -1.11 17.30
C SER A 340 2.24 -1.59 16.64
N MET A 341 2.30 -1.62 15.30
CA MET A 341 3.51 -2.04 14.58
C MET A 341 4.61 -0.97 14.54
N GLY A 342 4.31 0.26 14.97
CA GLY A 342 5.33 1.20 15.43
C GLY A 342 4.84 2.63 15.61
N GLU A 343 5.71 3.47 16.18
CA GLU A 343 5.42 4.87 16.49
C GLU A 343 6.16 5.79 15.52
N GLY A 344 5.43 6.28 14.52
CA GLY A 344 5.92 7.21 13.50
C GLY A 344 5.00 7.23 12.29
N CYS A 345 4.44 8.40 11.96
CA CYS A 345 3.91 8.71 10.64
C CYS A 345 4.79 9.82 10.07
N GLY A 346 5.53 9.57 8.98
CA GLY A 346 6.67 10.46 8.63
C GLY A 346 7.06 10.58 7.16
N SER A 347 6.54 9.73 6.26
CA SER A 347 7.02 9.71 4.86
C SER A 347 6.73 11.00 4.07
N GLY A 348 5.59 11.65 4.34
CA GLY A 348 5.07 12.75 3.52
C GLY A 348 4.71 12.33 2.08
N ILE A 349 4.63 11.02 1.84
CA ILE A 349 4.32 10.40 0.55
C ILE A 349 3.26 9.35 0.83
N GLU A 350 2.04 9.65 0.42
CA GLU A 350 0.86 8.79 0.46
C GLU A 350 0.57 8.47 -1.02
N PRO A 351 1.06 7.40 -1.67
CA PRO A 351 0.79 7.20 -3.10
C PRO A 351 -0.71 6.98 -3.41
N GLN A 352 -1.08 6.66 -4.65
CA GLN A 352 -2.50 6.45 -4.98
C GLN A 352 -2.98 5.07 -4.48
N SER A 353 -4.08 5.04 -3.71
CA SER A 353 -4.67 3.80 -3.17
C SER A 353 -6.13 3.60 -3.58
N PHE A 354 -6.73 2.52 -3.07
CA PHE A 354 -8.18 2.31 -3.03
C PHE A 354 -8.64 2.06 -1.59
N ASP A 355 -9.69 2.76 -1.17
CA ASP A 355 -10.38 2.56 0.10
C ASP A 355 -11.40 1.43 0.01
N ILE A 356 -11.53 0.66 1.10
CA ILE A 356 -12.52 -0.41 1.28
C ILE A 356 -13.11 -0.31 2.71
N ASP A 357 -14.29 0.30 2.81
CA ASP A 357 -15.18 0.19 3.98
C ASP A 357 -15.72 -1.24 4.09
N LEU A 358 -15.33 -1.97 5.15
CA LEU A 358 -15.80 -3.34 5.44
C LEU A 358 -17.03 -3.37 6.36
N ASP A 359 -17.51 -2.23 6.86
CA ASP A 359 -18.74 -2.11 7.63
C ASP A 359 -20.00 -1.98 6.74
N ASP A 360 -19.88 -1.48 5.50
CA ASP A 360 -20.97 -1.56 4.52
C ASP A 360 -21.40 -3.02 4.29
N SER A 361 -22.71 -3.23 4.26
CA SER A 361 -23.41 -4.40 3.72
C SER A 361 -22.88 -4.95 2.38
N ARG A 362 -22.28 -4.10 1.54
CA ARG A 362 -21.73 -4.43 0.22
C ARG A 362 -20.45 -3.61 -0.04
N PRO A 363 -19.30 -3.98 0.57
CA PRO A 363 -18.05 -3.24 0.46
C PRO A 363 -17.70 -2.94 -1.00
N ALA A 364 -17.46 -1.66 -1.28
CA ALA A 364 -17.05 -1.16 -2.57
C ALA A 364 -15.55 -0.86 -2.58
N LEU A 365 -14.97 -0.78 -3.78
CA LEU A 365 -13.60 -0.32 -3.98
C LEU A 365 -13.66 1.14 -4.43
N THR A 366 -13.07 2.06 -3.67
CA THR A 366 -13.14 3.51 -3.95
C THR A 366 -11.75 4.07 -4.23
N PRO A 367 -11.44 4.58 -5.44
CA PRO A 367 -10.12 5.11 -5.76
C PRO A 367 -9.85 6.42 -5.00
N VAL A 368 -8.73 6.48 -4.28
CA VAL A 368 -8.30 7.63 -3.46
C VAL A 368 -7.10 8.31 -4.10
N ALA A 369 -7.10 9.65 -4.13
CA ALA A 369 -5.97 10.41 -4.68
C ALA A 369 -4.79 10.37 -3.71
N GLY A 370 -3.60 10.12 -4.25
CA GLY A 370 -2.35 10.17 -3.49
C GLY A 370 -1.82 11.60 -3.36
N LYS A 371 -0.69 11.72 -2.66
CA LYS A 371 0.00 12.95 -2.30
C LYS A 371 1.50 12.70 -2.18
N GLN A 372 2.30 13.57 -2.78
CA GLN A 372 3.76 13.52 -2.74
C GLN A 372 4.29 14.89 -2.31
N GLY A 373 4.48 15.07 -1.01
CA GLY A 373 4.71 16.40 -0.42
C GLY A 373 3.47 17.29 -0.58
N ASP A 374 3.59 18.34 -1.40
CA ASP A 374 2.50 19.26 -1.73
C ASP A 374 1.78 18.92 -3.05
N GLU A 375 2.28 17.95 -3.83
CA GLU A 375 1.67 17.52 -5.10
C GLU A 375 0.61 16.44 -4.88
N VAL A 376 -0.50 16.49 -5.61
CA VAL A 376 -1.58 15.48 -5.54
C VAL A 376 -1.48 14.52 -6.73
N VAL A 377 -1.35 13.23 -6.45
CA VAL A 377 -1.37 12.15 -7.44
C VAL A 377 -2.83 11.79 -7.76
N PRO A 378 -3.36 12.05 -8.97
CA PRO A 378 -4.78 11.86 -9.25
C PRO A 378 -5.25 10.41 -9.11
N ALA A 379 -6.46 10.22 -8.59
CA ALA A 379 -7.09 8.90 -8.46
C ALA A 379 -7.44 8.30 -9.85
N LYS A 380 -6.72 7.25 -10.26
CA LYS A 380 -7.02 6.40 -11.43
C LYS A 380 -7.89 5.22 -10.98
N ASP A 381 -9.06 5.06 -11.61
CA ASP A 381 -9.94 3.89 -11.45
C ASP A 381 -9.72 2.87 -12.58
N PHE A 382 -10.36 1.71 -12.47
CA PHE A 382 -10.39 0.66 -13.49
C PHE A 382 -11.04 1.16 -14.81
N PRO A 383 -10.60 0.68 -15.99
CA PRO A 383 -9.71 -0.47 -16.19
C PRO A 383 -8.20 -0.15 -16.22
N PHE A 384 -7.40 -1.14 -15.85
CA PHE A 384 -5.94 -1.14 -15.89
C PHE A 384 -5.41 -2.15 -16.94
N ARG A 385 -4.11 -2.13 -17.25
CA ARG A 385 -3.50 -3.02 -18.25
C ARG A 385 -2.16 -3.57 -17.78
N VAL A 386 -1.97 -4.88 -17.96
CA VAL A 386 -0.70 -5.57 -17.62
C VAL A 386 -0.22 -6.48 -18.75
N SER A 387 1.07 -6.83 -18.72
CA SER A 387 1.74 -7.83 -19.57
C SER A 387 2.92 -8.44 -18.79
N SER A 388 3.77 -9.26 -19.41
CA SER A 388 4.99 -9.74 -18.74
C SER A 388 6.05 -8.66 -18.53
N SER A 389 6.00 -7.54 -19.24
CA SER A 389 6.90 -6.38 -19.08
C SER A 389 6.19 -5.09 -18.68
N ASP A 390 4.95 -5.19 -18.17
CA ASP A 390 4.08 -4.05 -17.83
C ASP A 390 3.26 -4.48 -16.61
N VAL A 391 3.55 -3.90 -15.45
CA VAL A 391 3.10 -4.38 -14.14
C VAL A 391 2.36 -3.25 -13.45
N GLU A 392 1.11 -3.49 -13.06
CA GLU A 392 0.33 -2.54 -12.27
C GLU A 392 0.38 -3.00 -10.80
N VAL A 393 0.49 -2.04 -9.88
CA VAL A 393 0.49 -2.26 -8.44
C VAL A 393 -0.75 -1.58 -7.87
N PHE A 394 -1.51 -2.29 -7.04
CA PHE A 394 -2.70 -1.76 -6.39
C PHE A 394 -2.56 -1.81 -4.88
N ASP A 395 -2.72 -0.67 -4.25
CA ASP A 395 -2.62 -0.55 -2.81
C ASP A 395 -3.99 -0.25 -2.23
N LEU A 396 -4.37 -1.09 -1.26
CA LEU A 396 -5.70 -1.13 -0.70
C LEU A 396 -5.60 -0.79 0.79
N ASP A 397 -6.49 0.07 1.29
CA ASP A 397 -6.70 0.24 2.71
C ASP A 397 -8.11 -0.26 3.06
N ALA A 398 -8.18 -1.40 3.76
CA ALA A 398 -9.44 -2.04 4.12
C ALA A 398 -9.71 -1.90 5.62
N HIS A 399 -10.66 -1.03 5.97
CA HIS A 399 -10.92 -0.58 7.35
C HIS A 399 -12.24 -1.07 7.91
N VAL A 400 -12.34 -1.11 9.24
CA VAL A 400 -13.50 -1.57 10.00
C VAL A 400 -13.55 -0.92 11.40
N GLU A 401 -14.60 -0.16 11.66
CA GLU A 401 -14.90 0.43 12.97
C GLU A 401 -15.80 -0.48 13.82
N GLY A 402 -16.73 -1.21 13.20
CA GLY A 402 -17.84 -1.87 13.90
C GLY A 402 -17.67 -3.37 14.20
N HIS A 403 -16.91 -4.11 13.39
CA HIS A 403 -17.05 -5.57 13.29
C HIS A 403 -15.74 -6.39 13.26
N ASP A 404 -15.87 -7.72 13.30
CA ASP A 404 -14.90 -8.72 12.83
C ASP A 404 -15.36 -9.23 11.45
N VAL A 405 -14.62 -8.91 10.39
CA VAL A 405 -15.00 -9.17 9.00
C VAL A 405 -14.01 -10.15 8.38
N SER A 406 -14.53 -11.27 7.86
CA SER A 406 -13.78 -12.19 7.00
C SER A 406 -14.15 -11.95 5.54
N TRP A 407 -13.18 -11.73 4.66
CA TRP A 407 -13.40 -11.24 3.29
C TRP A 407 -12.35 -11.71 2.28
N TYR A 408 -12.60 -11.48 0.99
CA TYR A 408 -11.64 -11.73 -0.10
C TYR A 408 -11.90 -10.80 -1.29
N LEU A 409 -11.07 -10.91 -2.33
CA LEU A 409 -11.13 -10.10 -3.53
C LEU A 409 -11.35 -10.93 -4.81
N GLU A 410 -12.07 -10.36 -5.76
CA GLU A 410 -12.30 -10.90 -7.11
C GLU A 410 -11.82 -9.91 -8.17
N LEU A 411 -10.72 -10.22 -8.85
CA LEU A 411 -10.17 -9.44 -9.95
C LEU A 411 -10.73 -9.95 -11.29
N ASP A 412 -11.56 -9.15 -11.95
CA ASP A 412 -12.09 -9.46 -13.27
C ASP A 412 -11.12 -9.04 -14.36
N TRP A 413 -10.81 -9.94 -15.29
CA TRP A 413 -9.82 -9.72 -16.34
C TRP A 413 -10.31 -10.17 -17.71
N SER A 414 -9.69 -9.63 -18.75
CA SER A 414 -9.86 -10.09 -20.13
C SER A 414 -8.53 -10.10 -20.89
N SER A 415 -8.32 -11.09 -21.74
CA SER A 415 -7.16 -11.18 -22.62
C SER A 415 -7.45 -12.12 -23.79
N GLY A 416 -7.03 -11.75 -25.01
CA GLY A 416 -7.06 -12.65 -26.17
C GLY A 416 -8.43 -13.26 -26.48
N GLY A 417 -9.53 -12.53 -26.26
CA GLY A 417 -10.90 -13.02 -26.45
C GLY A 417 -11.43 -13.91 -25.31
N ARG A 418 -10.65 -14.16 -24.25
CA ARG A 418 -11.11 -14.80 -23.01
C ARG A 418 -11.37 -13.75 -21.93
N THR A 419 -12.28 -14.08 -21.03
CA THR A 419 -12.57 -13.33 -19.80
C THR A 419 -12.52 -14.29 -18.60
N GLY A 420 -12.38 -13.76 -17.40
CA GLY A 420 -12.49 -14.54 -16.17
C GLY A 420 -12.39 -13.67 -14.93
N THR A 421 -12.53 -14.33 -13.78
CA THR A 421 -12.34 -13.74 -12.45
C THR A 421 -11.23 -14.51 -11.74
N LEU A 422 -10.27 -13.79 -11.16
CA LEU A 422 -9.23 -14.35 -10.30
C LEU A 422 -9.58 -14.05 -8.84
N ARG A 423 -9.71 -15.09 -8.02
CA ARG A 423 -9.83 -14.95 -6.56
C ARG A 423 -8.46 -14.59 -5.98
N ILE A 424 -8.43 -13.58 -5.12
CA ILE A 424 -7.24 -13.13 -4.38
C ILE A 424 -7.60 -13.20 -2.90
N ASP A 425 -6.82 -13.98 -2.14
CA ASP A 425 -6.98 -14.21 -0.70
C ASP A 425 -5.63 -14.61 -0.04
N ASP A 426 -5.62 -14.82 1.28
CA ASP A 426 -4.43 -15.20 2.03
C ASP A 426 -4.15 -16.72 1.90
N GLY A 427 -3.60 -17.11 0.76
CA GLY A 427 -3.09 -18.47 0.53
C GLY A 427 -4.16 -19.56 0.61
N GLY A 428 -5.38 -19.27 0.14
CA GLY A 428 -6.55 -20.15 0.24
C GLY A 428 -7.40 -19.91 1.48
N LYS A 429 -7.07 -18.92 2.32
CA LYS A 429 -7.90 -18.44 3.44
C LYS A 429 -8.39 -17.03 3.14
N PRO A 430 -9.62 -16.65 3.53
CA PRO A 430 -10.03 -15.25 3.46
C PRO A 430 -9.17 -14.36 4.35
N PHE A 431 -8.99 -13.11 3.94
CA PHE A 431 -8.50 -12.03 4.78
C PHE A 431 -9.44 -11.84 5.98
N ARG A 432 -8.90 -11.29 7.08
CA ARG A 432 -9.68 -11.01 8.28
C ARG A 432 -9.21 -9.71 8.91
N THR A 433 -10.11 -8.74 9.00
CA THR A 433 -9.89 -7.46 9.68
C THR A 433 -10.89 -7.34 10.83
N SER A 434 -10.47 -6.90 12.00
CA SER A 434 -11.37 -6.67 13.14
C SER A 434 -11.12 -5.32 13.80
N SER A 435 -12.20 -4.65 14.19
CA SER A 435 -12.14 -3.35 14.85
C SER A 435 -11.30 -3.37 16.13
N ILE A 436 -10.54 -2.29 16.33
CA ILE A 436 -9.78 -1.99 17.56
C ILE A 436 -10.59 -1.11 18.54
N ALA A 437 -11.86 -0.83 18.27
CA ALA A 437 -12.70 0.00 19.13
C ALA A 437 -12.83 -0.58 20.54
N GLY A 438 -12.47 0.23 21.54
CA GLY A 438 -12.47 -0.16 22.96
C GLY A 438 -11.47 -1.26 23.34
N ARG A 439 -10.49 -1.60 22.48
CA ARG A 439 -9.39 -2.51 22.87
C ARG A 439 -8.37 -1.76 23.72
N THR A 440 -7.67 -2.47 24.60
CA THR A 440 -6.40 -1.93 25.14
C THR A 440 -5.36 -1.96 24.02
N GLN A 441 -4.73 -0.82 23.77
CA GLN A 441 -3.65 -0.69 22.80
C GLN A 441 -2.29 -0.81 23.51
N TYR A 442 -1.34 -1.44 22.84
CA TYR A 442 0.06 -1.55 23.25
C TYR A 442 0.98 -0.99 22.17
N TYR A 443 2.06 -0.34 22.59
CA TYR A 443 3.11 0.16 21.72
C TYR A 443 4.48 -0.33 22.21
N TYR A 444 5.42 -0.55 21.30
CA TYR A 444 6.72 -1.12 21.67
C TYR A 444 7.72 -0.04 22.05
N ARG A 445 8.20 -0.09 23.28
CA ARG A 445 9.28 0.76 23.80
C ARG A 445 10.62 0.18 23.39
N TYR A 446 11.23 0.71 22.33
CA TYR A 446 12.55 0.28 21.87
C TYR A 446 13.68 0.57 22.87
N ASP A 447 13.50 1.54 23.78
CA ASP A 447 14.48 1.92 24.81
C ASP A 447 14.49 0.98 26.02
N THR A 448 13.34 0.41 26.39
CA THR A 448 13.19 -0.55 27.50
C THR A 448 12.90 -1.98 27.06
N SER A 449 12.69 -2.20 25.75
CA SER A 449 12.36 -3.48 25.10
C SER A 449 11.12 -4.18 25.67
N VAL A 450 10.04 -3.43 25.89
CA VAL A 450 8.75 -3.95 26.36
C VAL A 450 7.57 -3.37 25.57
N TRP A 451 6.46 -4.12 25.57
CA TRP A 451 5.15 -3.62 25.14
C TRP A 451 4.51 -2.81 26.28
N GLU A 452 4.51 -1.49 26.16
CA GLU A 452 3.86 -0.60 27.11
C GLU A 452 2.41 -0.33 26.67
N LYS A 453 1.50 -0.16 27.64
CA LYS A 453 0.11 0.19 27.37
C LYS A 453 0.00 1.67 26.97
N ARG A 454 -0.82 1.95 25.96
CA ARG A 454 -1.22 3.31 25.54
C ARG A 454 -2.37 3.86 26.41
#